data_AF-K5ZYN4-F1
#
_entry.id   AF-K5ZYN4-F1
#
_cell.length_a   1.000
_cell.length_b   1.000
_cell.length_c   1.000
_cell.angle_alpha   90.00
_cell.angle_beta   90.00
_cell.angle_gamma   90.00
#
_symmetry.space_group_name_H-M   'P 1'
#
loop_
_entity.id
_entity.type
_entity.pdbx_description
1 polymer ?
#
loop_
_entity_poly.entity_id
_entity_poly.type
_entity_poly.pdbx_seq_one_letter_code
_entity_poly.pdbx_strand_id
1 'polypeptide(L)'
;MAQLGAEPTVQHFNEIVINLPENEKAGFVKGTFGLAFSEWGNLNVAYREFLVALIKSKRQQFVEFVRKDTVLGEFLYDLKDKELFVKILNLFERPSKKHKISYSKLAFSFLLGFKMDLEVKGLSDKIRYAKVDTDDLVELFELIEKVKLS
;
A
#
# COMPACT_ATOMS: atom_id res chain seq x y z
N MET A 1 -24.36 -0.29 4.15
CA MET A 1 -24.72 1.08 3.72
C MET A 1 -25.57 1.81 4.77
N ALA A 2 -26.66 1.21 5.29
CA ALA A 2 -27.58 1.89 6.22
C ALA A 2 -26.93 2.52 7.48
N GLN A 3 -25.87 1.92 8.04
CA GLN A 3 -25.20 2.45 9.24
C GLN A 3 -24.31 3.67 9.00
N LEU A 4 -23.84 3.89 7.77
CA LEU A 4 -22.90 4.95 7.43
C LEU A 4 -23.58 6.25 6.93
N GLY A 5 -24.89 6.21 6.68
CA GLY A 5 -25.65 7.35 6.16
C GLY A 5 -25.35 7.66 4.69
N ALA A 6 -25.87 8.79 4.19
CA ALA A 6 -25.68 9.23 2.80
C ALA A 6 -24.31 9.90 2.56
N GLU A 7 -23.76 10.54 3.60
CA GLU A 7 -22.50 11.28 3.58
C GLU A 7 -21.56 10.73 4.67
N PRO A 8 -20.89 9.60 4.41
CA PRO A 8 -20.04 8.97 5.40
C PRO A 8 -18.77 9.78 5.67
N THR A 9 -18.31 9.78 6.92
CA THR A 9 -17.02 10.38 7.31
C THR A 9 -16.14 9.33 8.01
N VAL A 10 -14.82 9.52 7.96
CA VAL A 10 -13.88 8.65 8.67
C VAL A 10 -14.12 8.68 10.18
N GLN A 11 -14.54 9.82 10.71
CA GLN A 11 -14.87 9.97 12.12
C GLN A 11 -16.08 9.11 12.50
N HIS A 12 -17.22 9.30 11.82
CA HIS A 12 -18.43 8.52 12.05
C HIS A 12 -18.19 7.02 11.89
N PHE A 13 -17.41 6.63 10.88
CA PHE A 13 -16.97 5.25 10.69
C PHE A 13 -16.23 4.69 11.92
N ASN A 14 -15.26 5.44 12.45
CA ASN A 14 -14.50 5.00 13.62
C ASN A 14 -15.38 4.94 14.89
N GLU A 15 -16.34 5.86 15.04
CA GLU A 15 -17.33 5.84 16.13
C GLU A 15 -18.18 4.56 16.06
N ILE A 16 -18.63 4.15 14.87
CA ILE A 16 -19.31 2.85 14.69
C ILE A 16 -18.38 1.71 15.10
N VAL A 17 -17.16 1.65 14.57
CA VAL A 17 -16.22 0.56 14.83
C VAL A 17 -15.88 0.41 16.32
N ILE A 18 -15.71 1.52 17.05
CA ILE A 18 -15.42 1.47 18.49
C ILE A 18 -16.56 0.83 19.28
N ASN A 19 -17.80 1.06 18.86
CA ASN A 19 -19.01 0.58 19.54
C ASN A 19 -19.43 -0.84 19.12
N LEU A 20 -18.80 -1.44 18.09
CA LEU A 20 -19.06 -2.81 17.68
C LEU A 20 -18.44 -3.84 18.65
N PRO A 21 -19.04 -5.03 18.79
CA PRO A 21 -18.40 -6.17 19.44
C PRO A 21 -17.03 -6.49 18.81
N GLU A 22 -16.05 -6.89 19.62
CA GLU A 22 -14.66 -7.10 19.16
C GLU A 22 -14.57 -8.11 17.99
N ASN A 23 -15.39 -9.15 18.02
CA ASN A 23 -15.49 -10.16 16.96
C ASN A 23 -16.08 -9.64 15.64
N GLU A 24 -16.74 -8.48 15.63
CA GLU A 24 -17.37 -7.90 14.45
C GLU A 24 -16.55 -6.77 13.81
N LYS A 25 -15.68 -6.12 14.60
CA LYS A 25 -14.88 -4.96 14.14
C LYS A 25 -14.09 -5.26 12.87
N ALA A 26 -13.37 -6.38 12.84
CA ALA A 26 -12.56 -6.78 11.69
C ALA A 26 -13.44 -7.02 10.44
N GLY A 27 -14.57 -7.70 10.61
CA GLY A 27 -15.52 -7.97 9.53
C GLY A 27 -16.11 -6.68 8.96
N PHE A 28 -16.49 -5.73 9.81
CA PHE A 28 -17.03 -4.44 9.38
C PHE A 28 -16.01 -3.60 8.59
N VAL A 29 -14.77 -3.53 9.07
CA VAL A 29 -13.68 -2.83 8.37
C VAL A 29 -13.41 -3.46 7.01
N LYS A 30 -13.23 -4.78 6.94
CA LYS A 30 -13.01 -5.50 5.67
C LYS A 30 -14.19 -5.36 4.72
N GLY A 31 -15.41 -5.49 5.21
CA GLY A 31 -16.63 -5.29 4.41
C GLY A 31 -16.69 -3.89 3.81
N THR A 32 -16.26 -2.86 4.56
CA THR A 32 -16.21 -1.49 4.07
C THR A 32 -15.12 -1.29 3.01
N PHE A 33 -13.95 -1.92 3.16
CA PHE A 33 -12.95 -1.96 2.09
C PHE A 33 -13.45 -2.69 0.85
N GLY A 34 -14.21 -3.79 1.04
CA GLY A 34 -14.82 -4.55 -0.05
C GLY A 34 -15.69 -3.69 -0.98
N LEU A 35 -16.40 -2.68 -0.44
CA LEU A 35 -17.18 -1.74 -1.25
C LEU A 35 -16.34 -1.02 -2.30
N ALA A 36 -15.06 -0.73 -2.00
CA ALA A 36 -14.16 -0.08 -2.95
C ALA A 36 -13.82 -0.98 -4.15
N PHE A 37 -13.98 -2.30 -4.02
CA PHE A 37 -13.72 -3.26 -5.09
C PHE A 37 -14.98 -3.69 -5.82
N SER A 38 -16.09 -3.88 -5.10
CA SER A 38 -17.33 -4.39 -5.70
C SER A 38 -18.21 -3.31 -6.31
N GLU A 39 -18.28 -2.12 -5.71
CA GLU A 39 -19.30 -1.11 -6.04
C GLU A 39 -18.71 0.22 -6.54
N TRP A 40 -17.40 0.32 -6.78
CA TRP A 40 -16.74 1.61 -7.05
C TRP A 40 -17.47 2.49 -8.07
N GLY A 41 -17.88 1.90 -9.20
CA GLY A 41 -18.63 2.59 -10.26
C GLY A 41 -20.04 3.06 -9.86
N ASN A 42 -20.67 2.40 -8.89
CA ASN A 42 -22.03 2.67 -8.42
C ASN A 42 -22.07 3.60 -7.20
N LEU A 43 -20.94 3.78 -6.50
CA LEU A 43 -20.86 4.68 -5.35
C LEU A 43 -20.97 6.15 -5.78
N ASN A 44 -21.69 6.94 -4.98
CA ASN A 44 -21.72 8.39 -5.12
C ASN A 44 -20.35 9.01 -4.76
N VAL A 45 -20.16 10.29 -5.09
CA VAL A 45 -18.88 11.01 -4.87
C VAL A 45 -18.48 11.00 -3.39
N ALA A 46 -19.42 11.29 -2.48
CA ALA A 46 -19.15 11.33 -1.04
C ALA A 46 -18.61 9.99 -0.51
N TYR A 47 -19.20 8.86 -0.93
CA TYR A 47 -18.73 7.53 -0.56
C TYR A 47 -17.34 7.22 -1.12
N ARG A 48 -17.05 7.60 -2.37
CA ARG A 48 -15.71 7.39 -2.95
C ARG A 48 -14.65 8.20 -2.21
N GLU A 49 -14.94 9.45 -1.89
CA GLU A 49 -14.04 10.32 -1.12
C GLU A 49 -13.80 9.78 0.29
N PHE A 50 -14.86 9.34 0.96
CA PHE A 50 -14.79 8.67 2.24
C PHE A 50 -13.91 7.42 2.20
N LEU A 51 -14.12 6.51 1.26
CA LEU A 51 -13.35 5.28 1.15
C LEU A 51 -11.87 5.59 0.90
N VAL A 52 -11.57 6.55 0.03
CA VAL A 52 -10.19 7.01 -0.20
C VAL A 52 -9.55 7.56 1.08
N ALA A 53 -10.29 8.38 1.85
CA ALA A 53 -9.81 8.92 3.11
C ALA A 53 -9.59 7.82 4.17
N LEU A 54 -10.51 6.85 4.25
CA LEU A 54 -10.43 5.70 5.15
C LEU A 54 -9.22 4.82 4.82
N ILE A 55 -9.04 4.46 3.55
CA ILE A 55 -7.90 3.65 3.10
C ILE A 55 -6.57 4.37 3.39
N LYS A 56 -6.51 5.70 3.17
CA LYS A 56 -5.33 6.52 3.50
C LYS A 56 -5.00 6.51 5.00
N SER A 57 -5.99 6.46 5.88
CA SER A 57 -5.78 6.41 7.33
C SER A 57 -5.48 5.00 7.85
N LYS A 58 -5.91 3.96 7.12
CA LYS A 58 -5.76 2.54 7.50
C LYS A 58 -4.93 1.73 6.50
N ARG A 59 -3.86 2.32 5.94
CA ARG A 59 -3.02 1.71 4.88
C ARG A 59 -2.58 0.28 5.17
N GLN A 60 -2.11 0.00 6.40
CA GLN A 60 -1.66 -1.32 6.80
C GLN A 60 -2.81 -2.35 6.73
N GLN A 61 -3.95 -2.05 7.34
CA GLN A 61 -5.13 -2.93 7.31
C GLN A 61 -5.65 -3.12 5.89
N PHE A 62 -5.58 -2.08 5.04
CA PHE A 62 -5.98 -2.20 3.64
C PHE A 62 -5.03 -3.10 2.83
N VAL A 63 -3.72 -2.98 3.03
CA VAL A 63 -2.75 -3.90 2.41
C VAL A 63 -3.02 -5.34 2.85
N GLU A 64 -3.26 -5.58 4.13
CA GLU A 64 -3.60 -6.91 4.63
C GLU A 64 -4.88 -7.45 4.01
N PHE A 65 -5.92 -6.62 3.92
CA PHE A 65 -7.16 -6.96 3.25
C PHE A 65 -6.95 -7.35 1.79
N VAL A 66 -6.26 -6.51 1.00
CA VAL A 66 -5.99 -6.82 -0.41
C VAL A 66 -5.23 -8.13 -0.56
N ARG A 67 -4.21 -8.35 0.28
CA ARG A 67 -3.33 -9.51 0.17
C ARG A 67 -3.94 -10.81 0.67
N LYS A 68 -4.81 -10.77 1.67
CA LYS A 68 -5.33 -11.97 2.36
C LYS A 68 -6.79 -12.27 2.07
N ASP A 69 -7.57 -11.25 1.71
CA ASP A 69 -9.02 -11.35 1.60
C ASP A 69 -9.54 -11.05 0.17
N THR A 70 -8.65 -10.83 -0.79
CA THR A 70 -9.03 -10.59 -2.20
C THR A 70 -8.17 -11.40 -3.16
N VAL A 71 -8.69 -11.64 -4.37
CA VAL A 71 -7.96 -12.33 -5.44
C VAL A 71 -6.67 -11.60 -5.85
N LEU A 72 -6.55 -10.30 -5.58
CA LEU A 72 -5.33 -9.53 -5.90
C LEU A 72 -4.12 -10.01 -5.11
N GLY A 73 -4.31 -10.66 -3.96
CA GLY A 73 -3.23 -11.31 -3.21
C GLY A 73 -2.52 -12.40 -4.01
N GLU A 74 -3.25 -13.12 -4.87
CA GLU A 74 -2.70 -14.18 -5.74
C GLU A 74 -1.92 -13.62 -6.92
N PHE A 75 -2.13 -12.35 -7.27
CA PHE A 75 -1.48 -11.68 -8.40
C PHE A 75 -0.27 -10.83 -7.99
N LEU A 76 0.15 -10.87 -6.73
CA LEU A 76 1.33 -10.14 -6.27
C LEU A 76 2.60 -10.69 -6.94
N TYR A 77 3.42 -9.79 -7.47
CA TYR A 77 4.66 -10.18 -8.12
C TYR A 77 5.75 -10.51 -7.08
N ASP A 78 6.37 -11.68 -7.19
CA ASP A 78 7.51 -12.05 -6.35
C ASP A 78 8.82 -11.54 -6.97
N LEU A 79 9.38 -10.49 -6.38
CA LEU A 79 10.64 -9.92 -6.84
C LEU A 79 11.79 -10.89 -6.57
N LYS A 80 12.58 -11.16 -7.62
CA LYS A 80 13.80 -11.96 -7.55
C LYS A 80 14.83 -11.34 -6.59
N ASP A 81 15.06 -10.04 -6.73
CA ASP A 81 15.95 -9.28 -5.84
C ASP A 81 15.20 -8.12 -5.18
N LYS A 82 14.72 -8.38 -3.97
CA LYS A 82 13.97 -7.42 -3.16
C LYS A 82 14.85 -6.31 -2.59
N GLU A 83 16.13 -6.59 -2.37
CA GLU A 83 17.04 -5.66 -1.72
C GLU A 83 17.54 -4.62 -2.71
N LEU A 84 18.04 -5.08 -3.86
CA LEU A 84 18.47 -4.21 -4.95
C LEU A 84 17.31 -3.32 -5.43
N PHE A 85 16.10 -3.88 -5.55
CA PHE A 85 14.93 -3.09 -5.94
C PHE A 85 14.61 -1.96 -4.95
N VAL A 86 14.71 -2.21 -3.64
CA VAL A 86 14.49 -1.18 -2.61
C VAL A 86 15.57 -0.10 -2.66
N LYS A 87 16.82 -0.47 -2.93
CA LYS A 87 17.95 0.46 -3.14
C LYS A 87 17.72 1.34 -4.37
N ILE A 88 17.28 0.75 -5.49
CA ILE A 88 16.89 1.49 -6.71
C ILE A 88 15.72 2.45 -6.43
N LEU A 89 14.70 1.99 -5.70
CA LEU A 89 13.58 2.83 -5.29
C LEU A 89 14.07 4.03 -4.47
N ASN A 90 14.96 3.83 -3.49
CA ASN A 90 15.56 4.95 -2.77
C ASN A 90 16.26 5.92 -3.71
N LEU A 91 17.06 5.43 -4.66
CA LEU A 91 17.84 6.25 -5.58
C LEU A 91 16.97 7.14 -6.46
N PHE A 92 15.87 6.60 -7.01
CA PHE A 92 14.95 7.36 -7.85
C PHE A 92 14.04 8.28 -7.04
N GLU A 93 13.59 7.82 -5.88
CA GLU A 93 12.68 8.54 -5.00
C GLU A 93 13.44 9.30 -3.90
N ARG A 94 14.59 9.89 -4.23
CA ARG A 94 15.31 10.76 -3.28
C ARG A 94 14.59 12.10 -3.14
N PRO A 95 14.31 12.55 -1.90
CA PRO A 95 13.66 13.84 -1.69
C PRO A 95 14.55 14.96 -2.23
N SER A 96 13.94 15.82 -3.06
CA SER A 96 14.60 17.01 -3.59
C SER A 96 13.97 18.26 -2.98
N LYS A 97 14.65 19.42 -3.08
CA LYS A 97 14.10 20.71 -2.58
C LYS A 97 12.71 21.03 -3.15
N LYS A 98 12.39 20.51 -4.35
CA LYS A 98 11.10 20.73 -5.04
C LYS A 98 10.09 19.61 -4.81
N HIS A 99 10.51 18.42 -4.36
CA HIS A 99 9.63 17.26 -4.23
C HIS A 99 9.85 16.54 -2.89
N LYS A 100 8.89 16.66 -1.97
CA LYS A 100 8.87 15.95 -0.69
C LYS A 100 8.24 14.57 -0.89
N ILE A 101 9.02 13.53 -0.68
CA ILE A 101 8.58 12.15 -0.85
C ILE A 101 8.02 11.61 0.46
N SER A 102 6.91 10.90 0.36
CA SER A 102 6.32 10.18 1.48
C SER A 102 6.63 8.70 1.35
N TYR A 103 7.69 8.24 2.02
CA TYR A 103 8.06 6.82 2.03
C TYR A 103 6.92 5.90 2.49
N SER A 104 6.03 6.38 3.36
CA SER A 104 4.82 5.63 3.75
C SER A 104 3.83 5.46 2.60
N LYS A 105 3.64 6.49 1.74
CA LYS A 105 2.81 6.36 0.54
C LYS A 105 3.46 5.44 -0.50
N LEU A 106 4.77 5.59 -0.70
CA LEU A 106 5.53 4.74 -1.62
C LEU A 106 5.49 3.27 -1.19
N ALA A 107 5.76 2.98 0.08
CA ALA A 107 5.67 1.64 0.64
C ALA A 107 4.25 1.06 0.51
N PHE A 108 3.22 1.86 0.77
CA PHE A 108 1.84 1.43 0.58
C PHE A 108 1.54 1.04 -0.87
N SER A 109 1.87 1.89 -1.84
CA SER A 109 1.68 1.59 -3.26
C SER A 109 2.46 0.35 -3.69
N PHE A 110 3.70 0.20 -3.21
CA PHE A 110 4.53 -0.95 -3.51
C PHE A 110 3.93 -2.27 -3.00
N LEU A 111 3.45 -2.28 -1.75
CA LEU A 111 2.90 -3.49 -1.14
C LEU A 111 1.58 -3.96 -1.77
N LEU A 112 0.91 -3.11 -2.56
CA LEU A 112 -0.28 -3.49 -3.34
C LEU A 112 0.04 -4.32 -4.59
N GLY A 113 1.27 -4.25 -5.11
CA GLY A 113 1.67 -4.95 -6.34
C GLY A 113 2.74 -6.02 -6.15
N PHE A 114 3.56 -5.91 -5.10
CA PHE A 114 4.71 -6.78 -4.89
C PHE A 114 4.58 -7.62 -3.62
N LYS A 115 5.02 -8.87 -3.68
CA LYS A 115 5.09 -9.78 -2.55
C LYS A 115 6.30 -9.44 -1.68
N MET A 116 6.04 -8.90 -0.51
CA MET A 116 7.07 -8.53 0.47
C MET A 116 6.52 -8.65 1.89
N ASP A 117 7.22 -9.43 2.71
CA ASP A 117 6.84 -9.74 4.10
C ASP A 117 7.26 -8.63 5.06
N LEU A 118 6.84 -7.40 4.75
CA LEU A 118 7.05 -6.21 5.56
C LEU A 118 5.75 -5.43 5.71
N GLU A 119 5.56 -4.84 6.89
CA GLU A 119 4.54 -3.82 7.11
C GLU A 119 4.88 -2.53 6.35
N VAL A 120 3.86 -1.69 6.10
CA VAL A 120 4.00 -0.38 5.45
C VAL A 120 5.08 0.46 6.14
N LYS A 121 5.14 0.46 7.48
CA LYS A 121 6.16 1.20 8.23
C LYS A 121 7.55 0.59 8.03
N GLY A 122 7.67 -0.74 8.15
CA GLY A 122 8.93 -1.45 7.97
C GLY A 122 9.54 -1.23 6.58
N LEU A 123 8.72 -1.32 5.53
CA LEU A 123 9.18 -1.03 4.17
C LEU A 123 9.48 0.46 3.98
N SER A 124 8.66 1.37 4.52
CA SER A 124 8.92 2.81 4.45
C SER A 124 10.30 3.15 5.03
N ASP A 125 10.64 2.58 6.18
CA ASP A 125 11.95 2.81 6.81
C ASP A 125 13.06 2.14 6.00
N LYS A 126 12.85 0.91 5.50
CA LYS A 126 13.83 0.23 4.63
C LYS A 126 14.15 1.05 3.38
N ILE A 127 13.14 1.59 2.69
CA ILE A 127 13.36 2.45 1.52
C ILE A 127 14.10 3.73 1.94
N ARG A 128 13.71 4.39 3.04
CA ARG A 128 14.35 5.63 3.47
C ARG A 128 15.85 5.48 3.72
N TYR A 129 16.26 4.35 4.31
CA TYR A 129 17.63 4.13 4.75
C TYR A 129 18.46 3.25 3.81
N ALA A 130 17.86 2.70 2.75
CA ALA A 130 18.58 1.99 1.70
C ALA A 130 19.49 2.95 0.92
N LYS A 131 20.74 3.09 1.37
CA LYS A 131 21.75 3.84 0.62
C LYS A 131 22.30 2.93 -0.48
N VAL A 132 22.35 3.48 -1.69
CA VAL A 132 23.09 2.89 -2.81
C VAL A 132 24.54 3.26 -2.65
N ASP A 133 25.43 2.27 -2.72
CA ASP A 133 26.86 2.47 -2.84
C ASP A 133 27.38 2.12 -4.25
N THR A 134 28.69 2.22 -4.44
CA THR A 134 29.32 1.95 -5.73
C THR A 134 29.19 0.49 -6.13
N ASP A 135 29.19 -0.43 -5.16
CA ASP A 135 29.11 -1.88 -5.42
C ASP A 135 27.71 -2.24 -5.93
N ASP A 136 26.66 -1.63 -5.36
CA ASP A 136 25.30 -1.74 -5.87
C ASP A 136 25.15 -1.23 -7.32
N LEU A 137 25.89 -0.18 -7.69
CA LEU A 137 25.90 0.31 -9.07
C LEU A 137 26.65 -0.63 -9.99
N VAL A 138 27.76 -1.22 -9.54
CA VAL A 138 28.49 -2.24 -10.30
C VAL A 138 27.61 -3.45 -10.56
N GLU A 139 26.89 -3.95 -9.54
CA GLU A 139 25.94 -5.05 -9.69
C GLU A 139 24.86 -4.72 -10.74
N LEU A 140 24.33 -3.48 -10.74
CA LEU A 140 23.39 -3.02 -11.75
C LEU A 140 24.01 -3.02 -13.16
N PHE A 141 25.25 -2.56 -13.31
CA PHE A 141 25.94 -2.56 -14.60
C PHE A 141 26.23 -3.99 -15.10
N GLU A 142 26.64 -4.89 -14.22
CA GLU A 142 26.83 -6.31 -14.57
C GLU A 142 25.52 -6.96 -15.03
N LEU A 143 24.40 -6.64 -14.40
CA LEU A 143 23.08 -7.11 -14.84
C LEU A 143 22.74 -6.60 -16.24
N ILE A 144 23.05 -5.33 -16.56
CA ILE A 144 22.86 -4.76 -17.90
C ILE A 144 23.73 -5.48 -18.94
N GLU A 145 24.98 -5.79 -18.61
CA GLU A 145 25.87 -6.53 -19.51
C GLU A 145 25.37 -7.95 -19.78
N LYS A 146 24.89 -8.66 -18.77
CA LYS A 146 24.30 -10.00 -18.91
C LYS A 146 23.08 -10.02 -19.84
N VAL A 147 22.23 -8.98 -19.78
CA VAL A 147 21.07 -8.85 -20.67
C VAL A 147 21.47 -8.58 -22.13
N LYS A 148 22.58 -7.87 -22.38
CA LYS A 148 23.07 -7.65 -23.76
C LYS A 148 23.61 -8.91 -24.42
N LEU A 149 23.97 -9.92 -23.63
CA LEU A 149 24.56 -11.18 -24.10
C LEU A 149 23.52 -12.31 -24.24
N SER A 150 22.26 -12.09 -23.83
CA SER A 150 21.12 -13.01 -23.94
C SER A 150 20.23 -12.66 -25.12
#